data_AF-A0A7T0G3C1-F1
#
_entry.id   AF-A0A7T0G3C1-F1
#
_cell.length_a   1.000
_cell.length_b   1.000
_cell.length_c   1.000
_cell.angle_alpha   90.00
_cell.angle_beta   90.00
_cell.angle_gamma   90.00
#
_symmetry.space_group_name_H-M   'P 1'
#
loop_
_entity.id
_entity.type
_entity.pdbx_description
1 polymer ?
#
loop_
_entity_poly.entity_id
_entity_poly.type
_entity_poly.pdbx_seq_one_letter_code
_entity_poly.pdbx_strand_id
1 'polypeptide(L)'
;MKFKLEALLKLNKNKEDLVLREMGKINHHLQNQKQRQNFMTTVAKERGESRNQKISGTVTANTLAIYDNFFQGVKIQNARQTQIISEVSERMEKTRERLVEAMRKRKTLEILKSAQLKKFRAKQQKREIKEMDEMATNLWRRHDEF
;
A
#
# COMPACT_ATOMS: atom_id res chain seq x y z
N MET A 1 -13.09 27.53 13.09
CA MET A 1 -12.47 26.75 14.19
C MET A 1 -11.15 26.17 13.70
N LYS A 2 -10.02 26.41 14.39
CA LYS A 2 -8.72 25.80 14.08
C LYS A 2 -8.53 24.51 14.90
N PHE A 3 -8.14 23.41 14.27
CA PHE A 3 -7.87 22.15 14.97
C PHE A 3 -6.46 22.18 15.56
N LYS A 4 -6.32 21.98 16.87
CA LYS A 4 -5.02 22.13 17.57
C LYS A 4 -3.95 21.15 17.05
N LEU A 5 -4.35 19.99 16.54
CA LEU A 5 -3.43 18.95 16.04
C LEU A 5 -3.38 18.89 14.51
N GLU A 6 -3.70 19.99 13.82
CA GLU A 6 -3.73 20.02 12.35
C GLU A 6 -2.35 19.80 11.72
N ALA A 7 -1.30 20.37 12.30
CA ALA A 7 0.08 20.13 11.90
C ALA A 7 0.47 18.66 12.04
N LEU A 8 0.07 18.02 13.14
CA LEU A 8 0.34 16.60 13.40
C LEU A 8 -0.45 15.69 12.45
N LEU A 9 -1.69 16.04 12.13
CA LEU A 9 -2.50 15.32 11.14
C LEU A 9 -1.85 15.39 9.75
N LYS A 10 -1.37 16.58 9.33
CA LYS A 10 -0.64 16.75 8.07
C LYS A 10 0.65 15.94 8.05
N LEU A 11 1.41 15.94 9.15
CA LEU A 11 2.62 15.13 9.27
C LEU A 11 2.32 13.64 9.12
N ASN A 12 1.26 13.13 9.76
CA ASN A 12 0.89 11.72 9.66
C ASN A 12 0.41 11.32 8.26
N LYS A 13 -0.29 12.22 7.54
CA LYS A 13 -0.63 12.02 6.12
C LYS A 13 0.64 11.88 5.27
N ASN A 14 1.59 12.81 5.43
CA ASN A 14 2.85 12.74 4.69
C ASN A 14 3.65 11.47 5.01
N LYS A 15 3.66 11.02 6.28
CA LYS A 15 4.33 9.77 6.67
C LYS A 15 3.68 8.55 6.02
N GLU A 16 2.36 8.50 5.96
CA GLU A 16 1.64 7.43 5.25
C GLU A 16 1.95 7.44 3.75
N ASP A 17 1.93 8.60 3.12
CA ASP A 17 2.26 8.75 1.69
C ASP A 17 3.68 8.28 1.37
N LEU A 18 4.65 8.55 2.26
CA LEU A 18 6.02 8.07 2.10
C LEU A 18 6.09 6.55 2.14
N VAL A 19 5.41 5.91 3.10
CA VAL A 19 5.38 4.44 3.21
C VAL A 19 4.65 3.82 2.03
N LEU A 20 3.57 4.43 1.53
CA LEU A 20 2.87 3.99 0.32
C LEU A 20 3.79 4.00 -0.91
N ARG A 21 4.58 5.07 -1.09
CA ARG A 21 5.55 5.16 -2.19
C ARG A 21 6.66 4.11 -2.05
N GLU A 22 7.16 3.89 -0.84
CA GLU A 22 8.14 2.85 -0.53
C GLU A 22 7.60 1.46 -0.91
N MET A 23 6.37 1.15 -0.47
CA MET A 23 5.67 -0.10 -0.80
C MET A 23 5.47 -0.26 -2.30
N GLY A 24 5.13 0.82 -3.02
CA GLY A 24 5.00 0.80 -4.48
C GLY A 24 6.31 0.41 -5.18
N LYS A 25 7.44 0.96 -4.73
CA LYS A 25 8.77 0.62 -5.27
C LYS A 25 9.13 -0.85 -5.01
N ILE A 26 8.89 -1.33 -3.80
CA ILE A 26 9.16 -2.73 -3.42
C ILE A 26 8.28 -3.67 -4.24
N ASN A 27 7.00 -3.35 -4.41
CA ASN A 27 6.07 -4.15 -5.21
C ASN A 27 6.48 -4.22 -6.67
N HIS A 28 6.88 -3.09 -7.27
CA HIS A 28 7.39 -3.08 -8.64
C HIS A 28 8.64 -3.95 -8.78
N HIS A 29 9.57 -3.84 -7.82
CA HIS A 29 10.75 -4.71 -7.80
C HIS A 29 10.37 -6.18 -7.70
N LEU A 30 9.44 -6.55 -6.81
CA LEU A 30 8.95 -7.92 -6.65
C LEU A 30 8.33 -8.47 -7.94
N GLN A 31 7.51 -7.67 -8.63
CA GLN A 31 6.92 -8.04 -9.90
C GLN A 31 7.99 -8.31 -10.97
N ASN A 32 8.98 -7.44 -11.08
CA ASN A 32 10.09 -7.63 -12.02
C ASN A 32 10.88 -8.92 -11.72
N GLN A 33 11.11 -9.22 -10.44
CA GLN A 33 11.79 -10.46 -10.04
C GLN A 33 10.97 -11.71 -10.38
N LYS A 34 9.65 -11.68 -10.15
CA LYS A 34 8.75 -12.78 -10.54
C LYS A 34 8.68 -12.96 -12.05
N GLN A 35 8.63 -11.87 -12.82
CA GLN A 35 8.66 -11.93 -14.28
C GLN A 35 9.96 -12.54 -14.81
N ARG A 36 11.11 -12.17 -14.24
CA ARG A 36 12.41 -12.78 -14.58
C ARG A 36 12.41 -14.28 -14.32
N GLN A 37 11.89 -14.70 -13.16
CA GLN A 37 11.78 -16.12 -12.82
C GLN A 37 10.90 -16.88 -13.82
N ASN A 38 9.72 -16.34 -14.12
CA ASN A 38 8.78 -16.93 -15.08
C ASN A 38 9.39 -17.03 -16.48
N PHE A 39 10.12 -16.01 -16.92
CA PHE A 39 10.83 -16.06 -18.20
C PHE A 39 11.85 -17.19 -18.24
N MET A 40 12.67 -17.33 -17.19
CA MET A 40 13.67 -18.41 -17.11
C MET A 40 13.04 -19.80 -17.11
N THR A 41 11.93 -20.00 -16.39
CA THR A 41 11.23 -21.30 -16.39
C THR A 41 10.58 -21.61 -17.74
N THR A 42 10.01 -20.61 -18.42
CA THR A 42 9.47 -20.78 -19.78
C THR A 42 10.58 -21.18 -20.76
N VAL A 43 11.69 -20.45 -20.78
CA VAL A 43 12.84 -20.77 -21.67
C VAL A 43 13.38 -22.17 -21.36
N ALA A 44 13.49 -22.54 -20.08
CA ALA A 44 13.93 -23.88 -19.70
C ALA A 44 12.97 -24.97 -20.23
N LYS A 45 11.66 -24.74 -20.13
CA LYS A 45 10.65 -25.67 -20.63
C LYS A 45 10.75 -25.85 -22.14
N GLU A 46 10.80 -24.76 -22.91
CA GLU A 46 10.95 -24.78 -24.36
C GLU A 46 12.23 -25.52 -24.81
N ARG A 47 13.35 -25.28 -24.09
CA ARG A 47 14.61 -25.98 -24.34
C ARG A 47 14.54 -27.46 -23.97
N GLY A 48 13.79 -27.81 -22.94
CA GLY A 48 13.54 -29.21 -22.56
C GLY A 48 12.74 -29.97 -23.60
N GLU A 49 11.68 -29.34 -24.13
CA GLU A 49 10.88 -29.89 -25.24
C GLU A 49 11.73 -30.06 -26.50
N SER A 50 12.53 -29.05 -26.85
CA SER A 50 13.48 -29.12 -27.98
C SER A 50 14.52 -30.23 -27.81
N ARG A 51 15.03 -30.44 -26.58
CA ARG A 51 15.95 -31.54 -26.27
C ARG A 51 15.28 -32.89 -26.47
N ASN A 52 14.07 -33.07 -25.94
CA ASN A 52 13.34 -34.33 -26.06
C ASN A 52 13.04 -34.69 -27.53
N GLN A 53 12.68 -33.72 -28.35
CA GLN A 53 12.49 -33.91 -29.80
C GLN A 53 13.79 -34.27 -30.54
N LYS A 54 14.95 -33.78 -30.08
CA LYS A 54 16.23 -34.11 -30.70
C LYS A 54 16.76 -35.47 -30.27
N ILE A 55 16.50 -35.88 -29.03
CA ILE A 55 16.94 -37.18 -28.47
C ILE A 55 16.26 -38.36 -29.18
N SER A 56 15.08 -38.18 -29.80
CA SER A 56 14.49 -39.20 -30.67
C SER A 56 15.23 -39.42 -32.00
N GLY A 57 16.29 -38.65 -32.29
CA GLY A 57 17.21 -38.85 -33.41
C GLY A 57 18.66 -39.10 -32.98
N THR A 58 19.60 -39.04 -33.91
CA THR A 58 21.04 -39.24 -33.63
C THR A 58 21.63 -38.00 -32.94
N VAL A 59 21.87 -38.08 -31.62
CA VAL A 59 22.45 -36.97 -30.84
C VAL A 59 23.87 -37.30 -30.40
N THR A 60 24.80 -36.38 -30.66
CA THR A 60 26.19 -36.48 -30.20
C THR A 60 26.30 -36.22 -28.69
N ALA A 61 27.20 -36.93 -28.01
CA ALA A 61 27.48 -36.74 -26.58
C ALA A 61 27.79 -35.28 -26.19
N ASN A 62 28.47 -34.53 -27.06
CA ASN A 62 28.76 -33.10 -26.84
C ASN A 62 27.48 -32.25 -26.72
N THR A 63 26.48 -32.53 -27.57
CA THR A 63 25.19 -31.83 -27.53
C THR A 63 24.44 -32.11 -26.23
N LEU A 64 24.52 -33.35 -25.71
CA LEU A 64 23.93 -33.70 -24.41
C LEU A 64 24.60 -32.96 -23.26
N ALA A 65 25.93 -32.84 -23.27
CA ALA A 65 26.69 -32.11 -22.26
C ALA A 65 26.32 -30.60 -22.24
N ILE A 66 26.12 -29.99 -23.41
CA ILE A 66 25.67 -28.59 -23.51
C ILE A 66 24.30 -28.40 -22.87
N TYR A 67 23.35 -29.30 -23.13
CA TYR A 67 22.03 -29.24 -22.52
C TYR A 67 22.11 -29.40 -21.00
N ASP A 68 22.88 -30.37 -20.50
CA ASP A 68 23.01 -30.60 -19.07
C ASP A 68 23.58 -29.37 -18.35
N ASN A 69 24.67 -28.80 -18.88
CA ASN A 69 25.24 -27.55 -18.36
C ASN A 69 24.23 -26.40 -18.35
N PHE A 70 23.42 -26.26 -19.40
CA PHE A 70 22.37 -25.26 -19.47
C PHE A 70 21.32 -25.47 -18.36
N PHE A 71 20.79 -26.68 -18.19
CA PHE A 71 19.77 -26.97 -17.18
C PHE A 71 20.30 -26.84 -15.75
N GLN A 72 21.54 -27.26 -15.50
CA GLN A 72 22.21 -27.03 -14.22
C GLN A 72 22.35 -25.54 -13.92
N GLY A 73 22.79 -24.75 -14.91
CA GLY A 73 22.88 -23.29 -14.80
C GLY A 73 21.52 -22.65 -14.48
N VAL A 74 20.47 -23.02 -15.21
CA VAL A 74 19.11 -22.52 -14.95
C VAL A 74 18.61 -22.92 -13.56
N LYS A 75 18.89 -24.14 -13.10
CA LYS A 75 18.51 -24.59 -11.75
C LYS A 75 19.16 -23.72 -10.67
N ILE A 76 20.46 -23.44 -10.79
CA ILE A 76 21.20 -22.57 -9.86
C ILE A 76 20.63 -21.14 -9.88
N GLN A 77 20.37 -20.58 -11.06
CA GLN A 77 19.81 -19.23 -11.20
C GLN A 77 18.39 -19.16 -10.63
N ASN A 78 17.55 -20.16 -10.87
CA ASN A 78 16.21 -20.23 -10.29
C ASN A 78 16.24 -20.30 -8.76
N ALA A 79 17.15 -21.09 -8.17
CA ALA A 79 17.31 -21.15 -6.72
C ALA A 79 17.68 -19.77 -6.13
N ARG A 80 18.64 -19.07 -6.75
CA ARG A 80 19.01 -17.69 -6.36
C ARG A 80 17.84 -16.73 -6.50
N GLN A 81 17.10 -16.82 -7.60
CA GLN A 81 15.95 -15.97 -7.87
C GLN A 81 14.82 -16.18 -6.86
N THR A 82 14.58 -17.43 -6.44
CA THR A 82 13.62 -17.75 -5.37
C THR A 82 14.02 -17.11 -4.04
N GLN A 83 15.31 -17.16 -3.69
CA GLN A 83 15.81 -16.50 -2.48
C GLN A 83 15.59 -14.99 -2.53
N ILE A 84 15.94 -14.33 -3.64
CA ILE A 84 15.70 -12.90 -3.83
C ILE A 84 14.21 -12.56 -3.71
N ILE A 85 13.32 -13.35 -4.33
CA ILE A 85 11.88 -13.14 -4.25
C ILE A 85 11.38 -13.28 -2.80
N SER A 86 11.92 -14.24 -2.05
CA SER A 86 11.59 -14.43 -0.63
C SER A 86 11.98 -13.20 0.20
N GLU A 87 13.23 -12.73 0.07
CA GLU A 87 13.73 -11.56 0.78
C GLU A 87 12.94 -10.28 0.45
N VAL A 88 12.60 -10.08 -0.82
CA VAL A 88 11.79 -8.93 -1.26
C VAL A 88 10.35 -9.04 -0.74
N SER A 89 9.79 -10.26 -0.68
CA SER A 89 8.46 -10.50 -0.14
C SER A 89 8.41 -10.23 1.37
N GLU A 90 9.45 -10.62 2.11
CA GLU A 90 9.56 -10.30 3.54
C GLU A 90 9.64 -8.78 3.77
N ARG A 91 10.42 -8.06 2.96
CA ARG A 91 10.47 -6.58 3.00
C ARG A 91 9.12 -5.95 2.68
N MET A 92 8.37 -6.53 1.74
CA MET A 92 7.03 -6.08 1.39
C MET A 92 6.08 -6.21 2.59
N GLU A 93 6.13 -7.33 3.31
CA GLU A 93 5.26 -7.54 4.46
C GLU A 93 5.61 -6.60 5.63
N LYS A 94 6.90 -6.41 5.94
CA LYS A 94 7.34 -5.41 6.93
C LYS A 94 6.89 -3.99 6.58
N THR A 95 6.90 -3.64 5.29
CA THR A 95 6.44 -2.33 4.82
C THR A 95 4.93 -2.20 4.92
N ARG A 96 4.19 -3.29 4.69
CA ARG A 96 2.74 -3.36 4.87
C ARG A 96 2.34 -3.14 6.33
N GLU A 97 3.05 -3.75 7.28
CA GLU A 97 2.83 -3.53 8.72
C GLU A 97 3.05 -2.05 9.09
N ARG A 98 4.16 -1.45 8.64
CA ARG A 98 4.45 -0.02 8.82
C ARG A 98 3.34 0.87 8.24
N LEU A 99 2.78 0.50 7.10
CA LEU A 99 1.67 1.24 6.47
C LEU A 99 0.42 1.18 7.34
N VAL A 100 0.05 -0.01 7.82
CA VAL A 100 -1.11 -0.19 8.71
C VAL A 100 -0.97 0.66 9.97
N GLU A 101 0.22 0.71 10.57
CA GLU A 101 0.46 1.60 11.71
C GLU A 101 0.32 3.08 11.37
N ALA A 102 0.87 3.53 10.24
CA ALA A 102 0.75 4.91 9.78
C ALA A 102 -0.72 5.29 9.55
N MET A 103 -1.48 4.42 8.89
CA MET A 103 -2.92 4.58 8.68
C MET A 103 -3.70 4.67 9.99
N ARG A 104 -3.39 3.81 10.97
CA ARG A 104 -4.00 3.85 12.31
C ARG A 104 -3.74 5.20 12.98
N LYS A 105 -2.48 5.66 13.00
CA LYS A 105 -2.07 6.95 13.58
C LYS A 105 -2.77 8.13 12.91
N ARG A 106 -2.96 8.11 11.58
CA ARG A 106 -3.75 9.13 10.86
C ARG A 106 -5.22 9.06 11.28
N LYS A 107 -5.84 7.88 11.24
CA LYS A 107 -7.27 7.68 11.48
C LYS A 107 -7.68 8.14 12.88
N THR A 108 -6.87 7.87 13.91
CA THR A 108 -7.12 8.36 15.27
C THR A 108 -7.22 9.89 15.31
N LEU A 109 -6.33 10.61 14.63
CA LEU A 109 -6.36 12.07 14.58
C LEU A 109 -7.55 12.62 13.79
N GLU A 110 -7.97 11.94 12.72
CA GLU A 110 -9.17 12.33 11.96
C GLU A 110 -10.45 12.17 12.79
N ILE A 111 -10.55 11.09 13.58
CA ILE A 111 -11.65 10.88 14.52
C ILE A 111 -11.67 11.98 15.58
N LEU A 112 -10.52 12.36 16.12
CA LEU A 112 -10.45 13.45 17.09
C LEU A 112 -10.87 14.80 16.47
N LYS A 113 -10.43 15.07 15.23
CA LYS A 113 -10.83 16.29 14.49
C LYS A 113 -12.35 16.33 14.25
N SER A 114 -12.95 15.22 13.81
CA SER A 114 -14.39 15.15 13.54
C SER A 114 -15.21 15.29 14.82
N ALA A 115 -14.79 14.66 15.93
CA ALA A 115 -15.43 14.80 17.22
C ALA A 115 -15.38 16.25 17.74
N GLN A 116 -14.23 16.92 17.61
CA GLN A 116 -14.09 18.31 18.04
C GLN A 116 -14.96 19.25 17.18
N LEU A 117 -15.03 19.01 15.87
CA LEU A 117 -15.88 19.77 14.96
C LEU A 117 -17.37 19.59 15.30
N LYS A 118 -17.80 18.36 15.61
CA LYS A 118 -19.17 18.07 16.04
C LYS A 118 -19.53 18.83 17.32
N LYS A 119 -18.64 18.83 18.32
CA LYS A 119 -18.83 19.59 19.57
C LYS A 119 -18.91 21.09 19.31
N PHE A 120 -18.06 21.62 18.42
CA PHE A 120 -18.08 23.05 18.08
C PHE A 120 -19.40 23.45 17.40
N ARG A 121 -19.85 22.68 16.40
CA ARG A 121 -21.13 22.92 15.71
C ARG A 121 -22.31 22.88 16.68
N ALA A 122 -22.36 21.88 17.56
CA ALA A 122 -23.42 21.79 18.57
C ALA A 122 -23.42 23.00 19.53
N LYS A 123 -22.24 23.53 19.90
CA LYS A 123 -22.15 24.73 20.74
C LYS A 123 -22.60 25.99 20.00
N GLN A 124 -22.27 26.13 18.72
CA GLN A 124 -22.72 27.25 17.89
C GLN A 124 -24.23 27.22 17.71
N GLN A 125 -24.80 26.07 17.37
CA GLN A 125 -26.25 25.92 17.24
C GLN A 125 -26.99 26.28 18.53
N LYS A 126 -26.48 25.86 19.71
CA LYS A 126 -27.06 26.26 21.00
C LYS A 126 -27.00 27.76 21.27
N ARG A 127 -25.96 28.44 20.78
CA ARG A 127 -25.83 29.90 20.91
C ARG A 127 -26.80 30.62 19.99
N GLU A 128 -26.87 30.19 18.73
CA GLU A 128 -27.80 30.73 17.74
C GLU A 128 -29.26 30.60 18.19
N ILE A 129 -29.66 29.43 18.74
CA ILE A 129 -30.99 29.24 19.31
C ILE A 129 -31.25 30.21 20.47
N LYS A 130 -30.28 30.36 21.40
CA LYS A 130 -30.42 31.29 22.54
C LYS A 130 -30.57 32.74 22.09
N GLU A 131 -29.79 33.16 21.09
CA GLU A 131 -29.88 34.50 20.50
C GLU A 131 -31.24 34.73 19.83
N MET A 132 -31.77 33.72 19.11
CA MET A 132 -33.12 33.77 18.52
C MET A 132 -34.22 33.88 19.58
N ASP A 133 -34.13 33.09 20.65
CA ASP A 133 -35.09 33.12 21.76
C ASP A 133 -35.09 34.49 22.46
N GLU A 134 -33.90 35.07 22.69
CA GLU A 134 -33.75 36.43 23.25
C GLU A 134 -34.33 37.50 22.33
N MET A 135 -34.08 37.42 21.01
CA MET A 135 -34.67 38.33 20.02
C MET A 135 -36.20 38.23 20.00
N ALA A 136 -36.76 37.01 20.01
CA ALA A 136 -38.20 36.78 20.05
C ALA A 136 -38.84 37.33 21.33
N THR A 137 -38.20 37.12 22.48
CA THR A 137 -38.67 37.64 23.78
C THR A 137 -38.67 39.18 23.79
N ASN A 138 -37.62 39.80 23.26
CA ASN A 138 -37.51 41.26 23.19
C ASN A 138 -38.54 41.87 22.21
N LEU A 139 -38.80 41.21 21.07
CA LEU A 139 -39.83 41.61 20.12
C LEU A 139 -41.24 41.51 20.74
N TRP A 140 -41.52 40.41 21.44
CA TRP A 140 -42.79 40.21 22.12
C TRP A 140 -43.02 41.26 23.21
N ARG A 141 -42.02 41.52 24.06
CA ARG A 141 -42.11 42.58 25.09
C ARG A 141 -42.40 43.96 24.49
N ARG A 142 -41.82 44.29 23.34
CA ARG A 142 -42.10 45.56 22.64
C ARG A 142 -43.51 45.63 22.05
N HIS A 143 -44.13 44.50 21.73
CA HIS A 143 -45.50 44.47 21.22
C HIS A 143 -46.55 44.61 22.33
N ASP A 144 -46.25 44.16 23.56
CA ASP A 144 -47.14 44.29 24.73
C ASP A 144 -47.10 45.68 25.40
N GLU A 145 -46.15 46.55 25.02
CA GLU A 145 -46.02 47.92 25.55
C GLU A 145 -46.77 48.99 24.69
N PHE A 146 -47.53 48.56 23.67
CA PHE A 146 -48.44 49.40 22.86
C PHE A 146 -49.89 48.92 22.96
#